data_AF-A0A4T3F2W9-F1
#
_entry.id   AF-A0A4T3F2W9-F1
#
_cell.length_a   1.000
_cell.length_b   1.000
_cell.length_c   1.000
_cell.angle_alpha   90.00
_cell.angle_beta   90.00
_cell.angle_gamma   90.00
#
_symmetry.space_group_name_H-M   'P 1'
#
loop_
_entity.id
_entity.type
_entity.pdbx_description
1 polymer ?
#
loop_
_entity_poly.entity_id
_entity_poly.type
_entity_poly.pdbx_seq_one_letter_code
_entity_poly.pdbx_strand_id
1 'polypeptide(L)'
;MMFLIASLAYAQAVATELERCIALPDDLAALECVYSVEGSTGEAMGARNFELVNVLGEWDGTGQPDGTDSENAAQEAFIDSASAWIDSRNASCRFETILQEIDSRLAFLACRARMNAERVVHIESYLRRLAAPGGLSETDPLSISQAEKNP
;
A
#
# COMPACT_ATOMS: atom_id res chain seq x y z
N MET A 1 12.35 -18.44 -1.49
CA MET A 1 11.30 -18.73 -2.50
C MET A 1 9.90 -18.92 -1.90
N MET A 2 9.76 -19.49 -0.69
CA MET A 2 8.46 -19.81 -0.07
C MET A 2 7.63 -18.60 0.43
N PHE A 3 8.19 -17.39 0.46
CA PHE A 3 7.64 -16.25 1.23
C PHE A 3 7.17 -15.05 0.40
N LEU A 4 7.52 -14.98 -0.89
CA LEU A 4 6.79 -14.15 -1.88
C LEU A 4 5.32 -14.58 -1.97
N ILE A 5 5.05 -15.85 -1.66
CA ILE A 5 3.73 -16.49 -1.72
C ILE A 5 2.77 -15.92 -0.66
N ALA A 6 3.26 -15.53 0.53
CA ALA A 6 2.41 -15.08 1.64
C ALA A 6 1.84 -13.66 1.45
N SER A 7 2.62 -12.71 0.91
CA SER A 7 2.12 -11.35 0.65
C SER A 7 1.28 -11.31 -0.63
N LEU A 8 1.65 -12.06 -1.68
CA LEU A 8 0.76 -12.26 -2.83
C LEU A 8 -0.59 -12.89 -2.42
N ALA A 9 -0.60 -13.77 -1.41
CA ALA A 9 -1.85 -14.35 -0.91
C ALA A 9 -2.80 -13.32 -0.29
N TYR A 10 -2.30 -12.24 0.32
CA TYR A 10 -3.15 -11.18 0.86
C TYR A 10 -3.88 -10.41 -0.26
N ALA A 11 -3.13 -9.93 -1.26
CA ALA A 11 -3.72 -9.24 -2.41
C ALA A 11 -4.69 -10.15 -3.19
N GLN A 12 -4.34 -11.44 -3.33
CA GLN A 12 -5.21 -12.42 -3.97
C GLN A 12 -6.50 -12.64 -3.17
N ALA A 13 -6.43 -12.76 -1.85
CA ALA A 13 -7.60 -12.93 -0.98
C ALA A 13 -8.54 -11.71 -1.06
N VAL A 14 -7.98 -10.50 -1.09
CA VAL A 14 -8.77 -9.27 -1.30
C VAL A 14 -9.45 -9.29 -2.66
N ALA A 15 -8.74 -9.67 -3.74
CA ALA A 15 -9.34 -9.76 -5.07
C ALA A 15 -10.51 -10.76 -5.10
N THR A 16 -10.34 -11.94 -4.51
CA THR A 16 -11.41 -12.96 -4.42
C THR A 16 -12.61 -12.48 -3.60
N GLU A 17 -12.38 -11.76 -2.49
CA GLU A 17 -13.48 -11.22 -1.69
C GLU A 17 -14.23 -10.09 -2.42
N LEU A 18 -13.51 -9.24 -3.17
CA LEU A 18 -14.15 -8.23 -4.01
C LEU A 18 -15.01 -8.87 -5.11
N GLU A 19 -14.53 -9.92 -5.79
CA GLU A 19 -15.33 -10.68 -6.76
C GLU A 19 -16.61 -11.24 -6.12
N ARG A 20 -16.50 -11.75 -4.88
CA ARG A 20 -17.65 -12.25 -4.10
C ARG A 20 -18.64 -11.13 -3.77
N CYS A 21 -18.15 -9.96 -3.34
CA CYS A 21 -19.01 -8.82 -3.03
C CYS A 21 -19.74 -8.29 -4.27
N ILE A 22 -19.04 -8.19 -5.41
CA ILE A 22 -19.61 -7.66 -6.67
C ILE A 22 -20.64 -8.63 -7.26
N ALA A 23 -20.50 -9.93 -7.01
CA ALA A 23 -21.47 -10.93 -7.44
C ALA A 23 -22.76 -10.97 -6.60
N LEU A 24 -22.89 -10.13 -5.56
CA LEU A 24 -24.12 -10.06 -4.77
C LEU A 24 -25.28 -9.53 -5.63
N PRO A 25 -26.49 -10.12 -5.52
CA PRO A 25 -27.62 -9.76 -6.36
C PRO A 25 -28.30 -8.45 -5.96
N ASP A 26 -27.94 -7.87 -4.82
CA ASP A 26 -28.49 -6.63 -4.29
C ASP A 26 -27.40 -5.56 -4.24
N ASP A 27 -27.66 -4.42 -4.89
CA ASP A 27 -26.67 -3.33 -5.05
C ASP A 27 -26.25 -2.72 -3.71
N LEU A 28 -27.15 -2.67 -2.72
CA LEU A 28 -26.83 -2.15 -1.40
C LEU A 28 -25.93 -3.14 -0.64
N ALA A 29 -26.25 -4.44 -0.67
CA ALA A 29 -25.43 -5.49 -0.09
C ALA A 29 -24.04 -5.57 -0.74
N ALA A 30 -23.98 -5.43 -2.07
CA ALA A 30 -22.71 -5.34 -2.81
C ALA A 30 -21.88 -4.14 -2.33
N LEU A 31 -22.51 -2.97 -2.20
CA LEU A 31 -21.86 -1.75 -1.75
C LEU A 31 -21.37 -1.85 -0.29
N GLU A 32 -22.18 -2.39 0.61
CA GLU A 32 -21.81 -2.60 2.02
C GLU A 32 -20.63 -3.57 2.16
N CYS A 33 -20.65 -4.67 1.38
CA CYS A 33 -19.57 -5.65 1.35
C CYS A 33 -18.26 -5.02 0.86
N VAL A 34 -18.27 -4.35 -0.31
CA VAL A 34 -17.07 -3.69 -0.84
C VAL A 34 -16.57 -2.57 0.08
N TYR A 35 -17.47 -1.82 0.72
CA TYR A 35 -17.10 -0.80 1.69
C TYR A 35 -16.37 -1.41 2.90
N SER A 36 -16.82 -2.56 3.39
CA SER A 36 -16.14 -3.28 4.47
C SER A 36 -14.74 -3.76 4.07
N VAL A 37 -14.58 -4.29 2.84
CA VAL A 37 -13.27 -4.71 2.31
C VAL A 37 -12.33 -3.50 2.13
N GLU A 38 -12.84 -2.37 1.62
CA GLU A 38 -12.06 -1.13 1.49
C GLU A 38 -11.61 -0.60 2.86
N GLY A 39 -12.49 -0.62 3.86
CA GLY A 39 -12.14 -0.26 5.24
C GLY A 39 -11.03 -1.14 5.81
N SER A 40 -11.18 -2.47 5.72
CA SER A 40 -10.17 -3.42 6.23
C SER A 40 -8.81 -3.26 5.53
N THR A 41 -8.79 -3.10 4.21
CA THR A 41 -7.54 -2.90 3.47
C THR A 41 -6.91 -1.54 3.74
N GLY A 42 -7.72 -0.50 3.96
CA GLY A 42 -7.26 0.82 4.40
C GLY A 42 -6.61 0.79 5.78
N GLU A 43 -7.21 0.08 6.75
CA GLU A 43 -6.63 -0.14 8.08
C GLU A 43 -5.30 -0.89 8.01
N ALA A 44 -5.24 -1.99 7.24
CA ALA A 44 -4.02 -2.77 7.05
C ALA A 44 -2.89 -1.94 6.42
N MET A 45 -3.21 -1.12 5.40
CA MET A 45 -2.26 -0.19 4.80
C MET A 45 -1.78 0.85 5.82
N GLY A 46 -2.69 1.43 6.61
CA GLY A 46 -2.34 2.37 7.68
C GLY A 46 -1.38 1.75 8.70
N ALA A 47 -1.65 0.52 9.14
CA ALA A 47 -0.80 -0.21 10.08
C ALA A 47 0.61 -0.46 9.51
N ARG A 48 0.73 -0.84 8.23
CA ARG A 48 2.04 -1.06 7.60
C ARG A 48 2.82 0.23 7.36
N ASN A 49 2.14 1.31 6.98
CA ASN A 49 2.76 2.64 6.91
C ASN A 49 3.29 3.05 8.29
N PHE A 50 2.53 2.82 9.37
CA PHE A 50 2.96 3.14 10.73
C PHE A 50 4.18 2.33 11.16
N GLU A 51 4.20 1.02 10.89
CA GLU A 51 5.38 0.18 11.15
C GLU A 51 6.61 0.67 10.39
N LEU A 52 6.45 1.02 9.11
CA LEU A 52 7.57 1.52 8.31
C LEU A 52 8.08 2.87 8.80
N VAL A 53 7.20 3.78 9.21
CA VAL A 53 7.61 5.04 9.85
C VAL A 53 8.45 4.77 11.09
N ASN A 54 8.04 3.83 11.95
CA ASN A 54 8.82 3.51 13.15
C ASN A 54 10.19 2.91 12.80
N VAL A 55 10.24 1.98 11.86
CA VAL A 55 11.51 1.38 11.42
C VAL A 55 12.43 2.45 10.82
N LEU A 56 11.92 3.38 10.00
CA LEU A 56 12.72 4.45 9.42
C LEU A 56 13.18 5.48 10.46
N GLY A 57 12.35 5.78 11.46
CA GLY A 57 12.74 6.64 12.59
C GLY A 57 13.78 6.00 13.51
N GLU A 58 13.91 4.66 13.48
CA GLU A 58 14.96 3.91 14.19
C GLU A 58 16.20 3.62 13.30
N TRP A 59 16.20 4.05 12.02
CA TRP A 59 17.21 3.70 11.02
C TRP A 59 18.14 4.87 10.68
N ASP A 60 19.37 4.85 11.22
CA ASP A 60 20.44 5.83 10.97
C ASP A 60 21.19 5.63 9.63
N GLY A 61 20.79 4.63 8.84
CA GLY A 61 21.49 4.25 7.60
C GLY A 61 22.80 3.48 7.78
N THR A 62 23.25 3.18 9.00
CA THR A 62 24.45 2.37 9.28
C THR A 62 24.15 1.06 10.04
N GLY A 63 22.93 0.93 10.57
CA GLY A 63 22.48 -0.22 11.35
C GLY A 63 22.63 -0.03 12.85
N GLN A 64 22.63 1.20 13.36
CA GLN A 64 22.69 1.48 14.79
C GLN A 64 21.92 2.76 15.16
N PRO A 65 20.89 2.73 16.04
CA PRO A 65 20.06 3.90 16.30
C PRO A 65 20.87 5.02 16.95
N ASP A 66 20.94 6.21 16.32
CA ASP A 66 21.71 7.35 16.84
C ASP A 66 20.97 8.69 16.94
N GLY A 67 19.67 8.75 16.63
CA GLY A 67 18.82 9.86 17.09
C GLY A 67 19.07 11.20 16.38
N THR A 68 19.55 11.18 15.14
CA THR A 68 20.07 12.37 14.42
C THR A 68 19.06 12.99 13.43
N ASP A 69 19.30 14.24 13.02
CA ASP A 69 18.44 15.02 12.09
C ASP A 69 18.11 14.32 10.76
N SER A 70 18.90 13.31 10.34
CA SER A 70 18.64 12.49 9.16
C SER A 70 17.49 11.49 9.33
N GLU A 71 17.24 10.99 10.55
CA GLU A 71 16.11 10.08 10.83
C GLU A 71 14.78 10.82 10.62
N ASN A 72 14.70 12.08 11.07
CA ASN A 72 13.55 12.95 10.85
C ASN A 72 13.30 13.22 9.35
N ALA A 73 14.36 13.44 8.56
CA ALA A 73 14.24 13.71 7.13
C ALA A 73 13.74 12.47 6.33
N ALA A 74 14.19 11.26 6.69
CA ALA A 74 13.72 10.03 6.08
C ALA A 74 12.24 9.74 6.42
N GLN A 75 11.85 10.02 7.66
CA GLN A 75 10.47 9.91 8.12
C GLN A 75 9.54 10.89 7.39
N GLU A 76 9.93 12.17 7.29
CA GLU A 76 9.18 13.20 6.57
C GLU A 76 9.02 12.84 5.08
N ALA A 77 10.09 12.44 4.40
CA ALA A 77 10.05 12.02 3.00
C ALA A 77 9.11 10.82 2.77
N PHE A 78 9.05 9.87 3.72
CA PHE A 78 8.11 8.76 3.64
C PHE A 78 6.65 9.20 3.83
N ILE A 79 6.38 10.09 4.78
CA ILE A 79 5.03 10.64 5.00
C ILE A 79 4.54 11.40 3.76
N ASP A 80 5.41 12.19 3.14
CA ASP A 80 5.11 12.89 1.89
C ASP A 80 4.85 11.91 0.74
N SER A 81 5.70 10.88 0.60
CA SER A 81 5.51 9.83 -0.40
C SER A 81 4.21 9.04 -0.20
N ALA A 82 3.85 8.73 1.05
CA ALA A 82 2.60 8.05 1.37
C ALA A 82 1.37 8.92 1.04
N SER A 83 1.46 10.22 1.30
CA SER A 83 0.41 11.19 0.96
C SER A 83 0.25 11.33 -0.55
N ALA A 84 1.35 11.48 -1.29
CA ALA A 84 1.34 11.53 -2.75
C ALA A 84 0.78 10.25 -3.38
N TRP A 85 1.07 9.09 -2.78
CA TRP A 85 0.50 7.83 -3.24
C TRP A 85 -1.03 7.76 -3.03
N ILE A 86 -1.55 8.27 -1.90
CA ILE A 86 -3.00 8.33 -1.63
C ILE A 86 -3.71 9.19 -2.69
N ASP A 87 -3.12 10.33 -3.04
CA ASP A 87 -3.66 11.22 -4.08
C ASP A 87 -3.63 10.57 -5.46
N SER A 88 -2.48 9.97 -5.83
CA SER A 88 -2.33 9.21 -7.07
C SER A 88 -3.34 8.06 -7.17
N ARG A 89 -3.48 7.25 -6.12
CA ARG A 89 -4.49 6.18 -6.03
C ARG A 89 -5.90 6.71 -6.28
N ASN A 90 -6.27 7.80 -5.61
CA ASN A 90 -7.60 8.39 -5.78
C ASN A 90 -7.82 8.89 -7.21
N ALA A 91 -6.80 9.45 -7.85
CA ALA A 91 -6.87 9.88 -9.25
C ALA A 91 -7.01 8.68 -10.21
N SER A 92 -6.20 7.64 -10.04
CA SER A 92 -6.26 6.41 -10.83
C SER A 92 -7.61 5.71 -10.71
N CYS A 93 -8.16 5.59 -9.50
CA CYS A 93 -9.47 4.97 -9.31
C CYS A 93 -10.60 5.81 -9.93
N ARG A 94 -10.51 7.15 -9.92
CA ARG A 94 -11.47 7.99 -10.65
C ARG A 94 -11.35 7.79 -12.16
N PHE A 95 -10.12 7.73 -12.67
CA PHE A 95 -9.87 7.53 -14.10
C PHE A 95 -10.38 6.17 -14.59
N GLU A 96 -10.15 5.10 -13.83
CA GLU A 96 -10.66 3.76 -14.13
C GLU A 96 -12.20 3.73 -14.16
N THR A 97 -12.87 4.38 -13.20
CA THR A 97 -14.34 4.48 -13.21
C THR A 97 -14.88 5.27 -14.41
N ILE A 98 -14.16 6.29 -14.88
CA ILE A 98 -14.54 7.06 -16.08
C ILE A 98 -14.36 6.21 -17.34
N LEU A 99 -13.22 5.53 -17.50
CA LEU A 99 -12.93 4.71 -18.69
C LEU A 99 -13.87 3.53 -18.88
N GLN A 100 -14.36 2.95 -17.78
CA GLN A 100 -15.28 1.83 -17.84
C GLN A 100 -16.75 2.27 -18.03
N GLU A 101 -17.03 3.58 -18.07
CA GLU A 101 -18.40 4.14 -18.02
C GLU A 101 -19.20 3.68 -16.79
N ILE A 102 -18.50 3.21 -15.74
CA ILE A 102 -19.09 2.73 -14.49
C ILE A 102 -18.93 3.84 -13.47
N ASP A 103 -19.83 4.82 -13.49
CA ASP A 103 -19.90 5.83 -12.42
C ASP A 103 -20.67 5.26 -11.21
N SER A 104 -20.17 4.14 -10.66
CA SER A 104 -20.71 3.51 -9.46
C SER A 104 -19.72 3.65 -8.31
N ARG A 105 -20.23 4.10 -7.16
CA ARG A 105 -19.49 4.16 -5.90
C ARG A 105 -18.84 2.80 -5.55
N LEU A 106 -19.45 1.71 -6.01
CA LEU A 106 -18.93 0.35 -5.90
C LEU A 106 -17.58 0.18 -6.61
N ALA A 107 -17.48 0.58 -7.88
CA ALA A 107 -16.25 0.45 -8.67
C ALA A 107 -15.10 1.29 -8.09
N PHE A 108 -15.40 2.52 -7.62
CA PHE A 108 -14.41 3.37 -6.96
C PHE A 108 -13.86 2.73 -5.67
N LEU A 109 -14.74 2.18 -4.83
CA LEU A 109 -14.33 1.51 -3.59
C LEU A 109 -13.56 0.21 -3.84
N ALA A 110 -13.98 -0.58 -4.84
CA ALA A 110 -13.27 -1.81 -5.22
C ALA A 110 -11.85 -1.51 -5.74
N CYS A 111 -11.68 -0.47 -6.57
CA CYS A 111 -10.35 -0.04 -7.00
C CYS A 111 -9.47 0.37 -5.81
N ARG A 112 -10.00 1.17 -4.88
CA ARG A 112 -9.26 1.56 -3.67
C ARG A 112 -8.83 0.35 -2.84
N ALA A 113 -9.73 -0.59 -2.62
CA ALA A 113 -9.43 -1.80 -1.86
C ALA A 113 -8.29 -2.62 -2.48
N ARG A 114 -8.31 -2.80 -3.81
CA ARG A 114 -7.23 -3.47 -4.56
C ARG A 114 -5.89 -2.74 -4.40
N MET A 115 -5.86 -1.43 -4.66
CA MET A 115 -4.62 -0.66 -4.58
C MET A 115 -4.07 -0.58 -3.14
N ASN A 116 -4.94 -0.50 -2.14
CA ASN A 116 -4.52 -0.59 -0.72
C ASN A 116 -3.87 -1.95 -0.44
N ALA A 117 -4.43 -3.04 -0.95
CA ALA A 117 -3.87 -4.37 -0.77
C ALA A 117 -2.50 -4.53 -1.44
N GLU A 118 -2.33 -4.02 -2.65
CA GLU A 118 -1.03 -3.99 -3.35
C GLU A 118 0.01 -3.17 -2.57
N ARG A 119 -0.40 -2.03 -2.01
CA ARG A 119 0.48 -1.18 -1.20
C ARG A 119 0.93 -1.87 0.08
N VAL A 120 0.06 -2.61 0.76
CA VAL A 120 0.41 -3.46 1.91
C VAL A 120 1.51 -4.44 1.53
N VAL A 121 1.33 -5.18 0.43
CA VAL A 121 2.32 -6.15 -0.07
C VAL A 121 3.66 -5.49 -0.37
N HIS A 122 3.63 -4.30 -0.96
CA HIS A 122 4.81 -3.52 -1.29
C HIS A 122 5.59 -3.11 -0.03
N ILE A 123 4.91 -2.54 0.96
CA ILE A 123 5.52 -2.10 2.22
C ILE A 123 6.07 -3.29 3.00
N GLU A 124 5.34 -4.40 3.08
CA GLU A 124 5.83 -5.62 3.71
C GLU A 124 7.10 -6.15 3.05
N SER A 125 7.17 -6.10 1.72
CA SER A 125 8.37 -6.49 0.98
C SER A 125 9.55 -5.57 1.29
N TYR A 126 9.30 -4.29 1.53
CA TYR A 126 10.33 -3.32 1.88
C TYR A 126 10.84 -3.53 3.32
N LEU A 127 9.94 -3.63 4.29
CA LEU A 127 10.26 -3.92 5.70
C LEU A 127 11.10 -5.18 5.87
N ARG A 128 10.79 -6.25 5.11
CA ARG A 128 11.59 -7.49 5.14
C ARG A 128 13.00 -7.32 4.62
N ARG A 129 13.20 -6.44 3.62
CA ARG A 129 14.53 -6.17 3.07
C ARG A 129 15.38 -5.36 4.04
N LEU A 130 14.77 -4.37 4.70
CA LEU A 130 15.40 -3.64 5.81
C LEU A 130 15.86 -4.57 6.93
N ALA A 131 15.06 -5.59 7.27
CA ALA A 131 15.38 -6.56 8.31
C ALA A 131 16.40 -7.66 7.89
N ALA A 132 16.79 -7.74 6.61
CA ALA A 132 17.69 -8.79 6.13
C ALA A 132 19.17 -8.43 6.41
N PRO A 133 20.03 -9.42 6.76
CA PRO A 133 21.46 -9.17 6.92
C PRO A 133 22.08 -8.73 5.59
N GLY A 134 22.59 -7.48 5.55
CA GLY A 134 23.07 -6.81 4.34
C GLY A 134 22.34 -5.50 3.99
N GLY A 135 21.20 -5.22 4.62
CA GLY A 135 20.46 -3.95 4.47
C GLY A 135 19.90 -3.72 3.07
N LEU A 136 19.37 -2.50 2.84
CA LEU A 136 19.03 -2.02 1.50
C LEU A 136 20.31 -1.61 0.77
N SER A 137 20.47 -2.08 -0.46
CA SER A 137 21.53 -1.61 -1.35
C SER A 137 21.16 -0.23 -1.91
N GLU A 138 22.12 0.69 -2.09
CA GLU A 138 21.90 1.99 -2.78
C GLU A 138 21.34 1.83 -4.22
N THR A 139 21.44 0.63 -4.79
CA THR A 139 20.91 0.29 -6.11
C THR A 139 19.56 -0.43 -6.07
N ASP A 140 18.98 -0.62 -4.88
CA ASP A 140 17.65 -1.19 -4.77
C ASP A 140 16.62 -0.22 -5.37
N PRO A 141 15.77 -0.68 -6.31
CA PRO A 141 14.83 0.18 -7.04
C PRO A 141 13.68 0.76 -6.19
N LEU A 142 13.79 0.65 -4.87
CA LEU A 142 12.88 1.19 -3.87
C LEU A 142 13.53 2.23 -2.96
N SER A 143 14.67 2.81 -3.35
CA SER A 143 15.00 4.12 -2.80
C SER A 143 13.77 5.00 -3.03
N ILE A 144 13.28 5.67 -1.98
CA ILE A 144 12.05 6.50 -2.04
C ILE A 144 12.10 7.48 -3.24
N SER A 145 13.32 7.84 -3.69
CA SER A 145 13.62 8.64 -4.89
C SER A 145 13.35 7.99 -6.27
N GLN A 146 13.18 6.66 -6.38
CA GLN A 146 12.83 6.00 -7.65
C GLN A 146 11.33 5.75 -7.80
N ALA A 147 10.58 5.67 -6.69
CA ALA A 147 9.11 5.70 -6.71
C ALA A 147 8.55 7.06 -7.20
N GLU A 148 9.37 8.11 -7.18
CA GLU A 148 9.05 9.45 -7.70
C GLU A 148 9.13 9.57 -9.24
N LYS A 149 9.67 8.56 -9.95
CA LYS A 149 9.98 8.70 -11.39
C LYS A 149 9.04 8.00 -12.36
N ASN A 150 8.08 7.22 -11.90
CA ASN A 150 7.09 6.62 -12.81
C ASN A 150 5.67 6.81 -12.25
N PRO A 151 4.86 7.73 -12.85
CA PRO A 151 3.42 7.70 -12.69
C PRO A 151 2.80 6.39 -13.21
#